data_AF-A0A1L3GQN9-F1
#
_entry.id   AF-A0A1L3GQN9-F1
#
_cell.length_a   1.000
_cell.length_b   1.000
_cell.length_c   1.000
_cell.angle_alpha   90.00
_cell.angle_beta   90.00
_cell.angle_gamma   90.00
#
_symmetry.space_group_name_H-M   'P 1'
#
loop_
_entity.id
_entity.type
_entity.pdbx_description
1 polymer ?
#
loop_
_entity_poly.entity_id
_entity_poly.type
_entity_poly.pdbx_seq_one_letter_code
_entity_poly.pdbx_strand_id
1 'polypeptide(L)' 'MKICKLCEEQSEKARNGKPHESLTKVDGARIFKGHNKRGFEEQDYQCLSCKAKFTHSTNKNDLAWTLWQG' A
#
# COMPACT_ATOMS: atom_id res chain seq x y z
N MET A 1 16.39 -5.71 3.25
CA MET A 1 15.43 -6.02 4.34
C MET A 1 14.75 -7.35 4.02
N LYS A 2 14.57 -8.25 5.00
CA LYS A 2 13.80 -9.49 4.80
C LYS A 2 12.35 -9.19 5.19
N ILE A 3 11.46 -9.03 4.22
CA ILE A 3 10.01 -9.00 4.44
C ILE A 3 9.50 -10.45 4.46
N CYS A 4 8.31 -10.71 5.01
CA CYS A 4 7.74 -12.05 4.95
C CYS A 4 7.27 -12.39 3.54
N LYS A 5 7.16 -13.68 3.21
CA LYS A 5 6.71 -14.17 1.91
C LYS A 5 5.40 -13.51 1.44
N LEU A 6 4.44 -13.33 2.36
CA LEU A 6 3.18 -12.65 2.07
C LEU A 6 3.37 -11.18 1.65
N CYS A 7 4.36 -10.49 2.22
CA CYS A 7 4.72 -9.12 1.84
C CYS A 7 5.47 -9.06 0.52
N GLU A 8 6.25 -10.08 0.16
CA GLU A 8 6.84 -10.20 -1.19
C GLU A 8 5.72 -10.30 -2.22
N GLU A 9 4.79 -11.24 -2.02
CA GLU A 9 3.60 -11.39 -2.88
C GLU A 9 2.72 -10.13 -2.88
N GLN A 10 2.66 -9.40 -1.76
CA GLN A 10 1.92 -8.14 -1.68
C GLN A 10 2.47 -7.08 -2.60
N SER A 11 3.81 -6.98 -2.71
CA SER A 11 4.46 -5.96 -3.54
C SER A 11 4.17 -6.12 -5.04
N GLU A 12 3.83 -7.34 -5.46
CA GLU A 12 3.51 -7.69 -6.85
C GLU A 12 2.02 -7.56 -7.18
N LYS A 13 1.16 -7.29 -6.19
CA LYS A 13 -0.28 -7.21 -6.42
C LYS A 13 -0.68 -5.98 -7.24
N ALA A 14 -1.73 -6.14 -8.04
CA ALA A 14 -2.39 -5.03 -8.71
C ALA A 14 -3.06 -4.07 -7.71
N ARG A 15 -3.42 -2.87 -8.17
CA ARG A 15 -4.09 -1.84 -7.36
C ARG A 15 -5.38 -2.31 -6.69
N ASN A 16 -6.10 -3.25 -7.29
CA ASN A 16 -7.35 -3.79 -6.72
C ASN A 16 -7.12 -5.02 -5.82
N GLY A 17 -5.86 -5.44 -5.66
CA GLY A 17 -5.49 -6.54 -4.78
C GLY A 17 -5.75 -6.19 -3.33
N LYS A 18 -6.30 -7.13 -2.56
CA LYS A 18 -6.54 -6.92 -1.13
C LYS A 18 -5.24 -7.10 -0.34
N PRO A 19 -5.04 -6.34 0.76
CA PRO A 19 -3.96 -6.62 1.71
C PRO A 19 -4.11 -8.04 2.26
N HIS A 20 -3.00 -8.71 2.51
CA HIS A 20 -3.01 -9.99 3.21
C HIS A 20 -3.36 -9.80 4.70
N GLU A 21 -3.68 -10.89 5.40
CA GLU A 21 -4.18 -10.89 6.79
C GLU A 21 -3.30 -10.11 7.78
N SER A 22 -1.97 -10.22 7.68
CA SER A 22 -1.07 -9.53 8.61
C SER A 22 -0.86 -8.05 8.31
N LEU A 23 -1.44 -7.46 7.26
CA LEU A 23 -1.33 -6.02 6.95
C LEU A 23 -2.47 -5.25 7.61
N THR A 24 -2.14 -4.43 8.60
CA THR A 24 -3.09 -3.51 9.22
C THR A 24 -2.93 -2.11 8.65
N LYS A 25 -4.03 -1.37 8.54
CA LYS A 25 -3.99 0.06 8.16
C LYS A 25 -3.26 0.85 9.24
N VAL A 26 -2.32 1.68 8.82
CA VAL A 26 -1.65 2.66 9.66
C VAL A 26 -2.12 4.01 9.18
N ASP A 27 -2.71 4.78 10.10
CA ASP A 27 -3.33 6.06 9.82
C ASP A 27 -4.55 6.03 8.87
N GLY A 28 -5.20 7.18 8.74
CA GLY A 28 -6.30 7.37 7.80
C GLY A 28 -5.81 7.43 6.35
N ALA A 29 -6.70 7.09 5.42
CA ALA A 29 -6.42 7.24 4.00
C ALA A 29 -6.16 8.72 3.64
N ARG A 30 -5.05 8.97 2.96
CA ARG A 30 -4.65 10.28 2.43
C ARG A 30 -5.36 10.49 1.10
N ILE A 31 -6.34 11.39 1.07
CA ILE A 31 -7.16 11.67 -0.12
C ILE A 31 -6.57 12.86 -0.89
N PHE A 32 -6.06 12.60 -2.09
CA PHE A 32 -5.55 13.59 -3.00
C PHE A 32 -6.61 13.95 -4.04
N LYS A 33 -7.18 15.15 -3.92
CA LYS A 33 -8.17 15.67 -4.90
C LYS A 33 -7.43 16.32 -6.06
N GLY A 34 -7.44 15.66 -7.22
CA GLY A 34 -6.91 16.23 -8.47
C GLY A 34 -7.84 17.29 -9.08
N HIS A 35 -7.26 18.15 -9.93
CA HIS A 35 -7.96 19.28 -10.59
C HIS A 35 -9.16 18.85 -11.46
N ASN A 36 -9.21 17.58 -11.94
CA ASN A 36 -10.22 17.08 -12.89
C ASN A 36 -11.13 15.97 -12.31
N LYS A 37 -11.58 16.07 -11.05
CA LYS A 37 -12.45 15.09 -10.35
C LYS A 37 -11.89 13.66 -10.20
N ARG A 38 -10.78 13.33 -10.87
CA ARG A 38 -9.99 12.10 -10.66
C ARG A 38 -9.03 12.36 -9.51
N GLY A 39 -9.54 12.22 -8.30
CA GLY A 39 -8.69 12.07 -7.13
C GLY A 39 -8.11 10.66 -7.04
N PHE A 40 -7.08 10.51 -6.24
CA PHE A 40 -6.59 9.22 -5.78
C PHE A 40 -6.42 9.26 -4.27
N GLU A 41 -6.44 8.09 -3.68
CA GLU A 41 -6.26 7.87 -2.25
C GLU A 41 -5.07 6.95 -2.05
N GLU A 42 -4.28 7.29 -1.04
CA GLU A 42 -3.18 6.48 -0.55
C GLU A 42 -3.51 6.00 0.86
N GLN A 43 -3.29 4.72 1.12
CA GLN A 43 -3.45 4.15 2.46
C GLN A 43 -2.16 3.47 2.86
N ASP A 44 -1.65 3.84 4.03
CA ASP A 44 -0.50 3.18 4.60
C ASP A 44 -0.93 1.94 5.37
N TYR A 45 -0.11 0.90 5.27
CA TYR A 45 -0.28 -0.36 5.95
C TYR A 45 1.03 -0.78 6.60
N GLN A 46 0.93 -1.50 7.71
CA GLN A 46 2.06 -2.12 8.38
C GLN A 46 1.79 -3.60 8.60
N CYS A 47 2.75 -4.42 8.22
CA CYS A 47 2.70 -5.85 8.46
C CYS A 47 2.99 -6.12 9.94
N LEU A 48 2.10 -6.83 10.63
CA LEU A 48 2.28 -7.21 12.03
C LEU A 48 3.40 -8.24 12.21
N SER A 49 3.63 -9.09 11.20
CA SER A 49 4.61 -10.19 11.22
C SER A 49 6.05 -9.72 10.98
N CYS A 50 6.31 -8.91 9.94
CA CYS A 50 7.67 -8.46 9.60
C CYS A 50 7.91 -6.96 9.85
N LYS A 51 6.90 -6.23 10.34
CA LYS A 51 6.94 -4.77 10.58
C LYS A 51 7.22 -3.91 9.34
N ALA A 52 7.22 -4.50 8.14
CA ALA A 52 7.32 -3.78 6.88
C ALA A 52 6.14 -2.81 6.71
N LYS A 53 6.41 -1.65 6.11
CA LYS A 53 5.41 -0.62 5.81
C LYS A 53 5.18 -0.55 4.31
N PHE A 54 3.92 -0.43 3.93
CA PHE A 54 3.49 -0.34 2.54
C PHE A 54 2.58 0.86 2.37
N THR A 55 2.71 1.56 1.25
CA THR A 55 1.69 2.51 0.79
C THR A 55 0.93 1.86 -0.36
N HIS A 56 -0.38 1.74 -0.20
CA HIS A 56 -1.30 1.35 -1.26
C HIS A 56 -1.80 2.62 -1.96
N SER A 57 -1.54 2.76 -3.25
CA SER A 57 -2.03 3.89 -4.05
C SER A 57 -3.09 3.43 -5.05
N THR A 58 -4.19 4.18 -5.12
CA THR A 58 -5.21 4.00 -6.17
C THR A 58 -4.92 4.83 -7.42
N ASN A 59 -3.82 5.58 -7.44
CA ASN A 59 -3.39 6.32 -8.60
C ASN A 59 -3.01 5.35 -9.73
N LYS A 60 -3.35 5.69 -10.97
CA LYS A 60 -3.00 4.85 -12.13
C LYS A 60 -1.54 5.02 -12.56
N ASN A 61 -0.91 6.11 -12.14
CA ASN A 61 0.47 6.44 -12.50
C ASN A 61 1.49 5.99 -11.44
N ASP A 62 1.04 5.54 -10.26
CA ASP A 62 1.92 5.10 -9.19
C ASP A 62 1.99 3.58 -9.11
N LEU A 63 3.01 3.08 -8.40
CA LEU A 63 3.04 1.70 -7.96
C LEU A 63 1.87 1.44 -7.01
N ALA A 64 1.12 0.37 -7.29
CA ALA A 64 -0.03 -0.02 -6.49
C ALA A 64 0.36 -0.26 -5.03
N TRP A 65 1.48 -0.94 -4.77
CA TRP A 65 1.98 -1.28 -3.45
C TRP A 65 3.44 -0.90 -3.34
N THR A 66 3.72 0.21 -2.68
CA THR A 66 5.09 0.71 -2.47
C THR A 66 5.59 0.25 -1.11
N LEU A 67 6.59 -0.64 -1.09
CA LEU A 67 7.30 -1.02 0.13
C LEU A 67 8.25 0.10 0.56
N TRP A 68 8.15 0.55 1.81
CA TRP A 68 9.07 1.56 2.35
C TRP A 68 10.43 0.91 2.62
N GLN A 69 11.45 1.38 1.90
CA GLN A 69 12.84 1.11 2.23
C GLN A 69 13.30 2.24 3.15
N GLY A 70 13.10 2.05 4.45
CA GLY A 70 13.65 2.93 5.49
C GLY A 70 15.17 2.84 5.57
#